data_AF-X1RLK4-F1
#
_entry.id   AF-X1RLK4-F1
#
_cell.length_a   1.000
_cell.length_b   1.000
_cell.length_c   1.000
_cell.angle_alpha   90.00
_cell.angle_beta   90.00
_cell.angle_gamma   90.00
#
_symmetry.space_group_name_H-M   'P 1'
#
loop_
_entity.id
_entity.type
_entity.pdbx_description
1 polymer ?
#
loop_
_entity_poly.entity_id
_entity_poly.type
_entity_poly.pdbx_seq_one_letter_code
_entity_poly.pdbx_strand_id
1 'polypeptide(L)'
;ARQHVTVSLSGDAGDELFGGYTRYTMAERWWGRISSAPRFARHLLARTLTSVSPGGWDRLASTLLRNRKTSSSLGTKLHKGAKHLQHASIDELYLGLVSHQQAPNEWVIGGTEPPTRLTGRRPDMAELGGIERMMLLDAVTYLPDDILAKVDRAAMGVSLETRVPFLDHRVFEFAWSLPLDYKLRNGVGKWPLRQVLYRHVPREIIDRPKMGFAVPIAEWLRGPLRDWAENLLSERRLRDDGYF
;
A
#
# COMPACT_ATOMS: atom_id res chain seq x y z
N ALA A 1 9.37 -19.07 18.82
CA ALA A 1 10.44 -18.08 19.07
C ALA A 1 10.61 -17.77 20.55
N ARG A 2 9.59 -17.27 21.26
CA ARG A 2 9.71 -16.88 22.69
C ARG A 2 10.26 -17.96 23.64
N GLN A 3 9.99 -19.24 23.35
CA GLN A 3 10.52 -20.37 24.11
C GLN A 3 12.06 -20.44 24.10
N HIS A 4 12.72 -19.81 23.12
CA HIS A 4 14.17 -19.88 22.91
C HIS A 4 14.87 -18.51 22.93
N VAL A 5 14.16 -17.42 22.63
CA VAL A 5 14.72 -16.06 22.60
C VAL A 5 13.76 -15.05 23.23
N THR A 6 14.32 -14.04 23.88
CA THR A 6 13.58 -12.92 24.49
C THR A 6 13.53 -11.68 23.59
N VAL A 7 14.46 -11.58 22.64
CA VAL A 7 14.58 -10.46 21.70
C VAL A 7 14.62 -10.99 20.27
N SER A 8 13.89 -10.34 19.37
CA SER A 8 13.91 -10.57 17.93
C SER A 8 14.21 -9.28 17.18
N LEU A 9 14.98 -9.38 16.09
CA LEU A 9 15.18 -8.26 15.17
C LEU A 9 14.12 -8.32 14.07
N SER A 10 13.44 -7.20 13.83
CA SER A 10 12.52 -7.02 12.70
C SER A 10 13.19 -6.26 11.56
N GLY A 11 12.82 -6.61 10.33
CA GLY A 11 13.21 -5.90 9.12
C GLY A 11 12.24 -4.79 8.69
N ASP A 12 11.31 -4.40 9.56
CA ASP A 12 10.36 -3.29 9.32
C ASP A 12 11.09 -1.95 9.09
N ALA A 13 10.38 -0.95 8.56
CA ALA A 13 10.91 0.33 8.07
C ALA A 13 11.79 0.24 6.79
N GLY A 14 12.24 -0.96 6.39
CA GLY A 14 13.07 -1.12 5.21
C GLY A 14 12.36 -0.78 3.88
N ASP A 15 11.02 -0.83 3.82
CA ASP A 15 10.26 -0.43 2.64
C ASP A 15 10.15 1.10 2.53
N GLU A 16 9.92 1.79 3.65
CA GLU A 16 9.80 3.25 3.76
C GLU A 16 11.13 3.94 3.51
N LEU A 17 12.22 3.41 4.07
CA LEU A 17 13.55 4.03 3.97
C LEU A 17 14.23 3.81 2.62
N PHE A 18 14.02 2.63 2.00
CA PHE A 18 14.74 2.22 0.79
C PHE A 18 13.83 1.94 -0.40
N GLY A 19 12.59 2.43 -0.40
CA GLY A 19 11.69 2.38 -1.55
C GLY A 19 11.22 0.96 -1.91
N GLY A 20 10.66 0.23 -0.95
CA GLY A 20 10.31 -1.18 -1.13
C GLY A 20 8.86 -1.50 -1.50
N TYR A 21 7.95 -0.53 -1.41
CA TYR A 21 6.57 -0.75 -1.79
C TYR A 21 6.36 -0.66 -3.31
N THR A 22 5.53 -1.56 -3.84
CA THR A 22 5.16 -1.60 -5.26
C THR A 22 4.52 -0.30 -5.73
N ARG A 23 3.84 0.44 -4.84
CA ARG A 23 3.26 1.75 -5.16
C ARG A 23 4.32 2.78 -5.59
N TYR A 24 5.53 2.73 -5.04
CA TYR A 24 6.61 3.64 -5.42
C TYR A 24 7.15 3.35 -6.82
N THR A 25 7.45 2.09 -7.11
CA THR A 25 7.94 1.67 -8.44
C THR A 25 6.85 1.84 -9.51
N MET A 26 5.58 1.67 -9.14
CA MET A 26 4.46 1.97 -10.04
C MET A 26 4.34 3.46 -10.31
N ALA A 27 4.45 4.31 -9.29
CA ALA A 27 4.45 5.76 -9.46
C ALA A 27 5.63 6.21 -10.33
N GLU A 28 6.85 5.76 -10.07
CA GLU A 28 8.05 6.03 -10.88
C GLU A 28 7.82 5.72 -12.38
N ARG A 29 7.31 4.53 -12.68
CA ARG A 29 7.15 4.05 -14.06
C ARG A 29 6.02 4.74 -14.83
N TRP A 30 4.90 5.01 -14.15
CA TRP A 30 3.66 5.38 -14.82
C TRP A 30 3.26 6.82 -14.59
N TRP A 31 3.50 7.38 -13.41
CA TRP A 31 3.01 8.71 -13.06
C TRP A 31 3.61 9.79 -13.96
N GLY A 32 4.90 9.74 -14.27
CA GLY A 32 5.53 10.69 -15.19
C GLY A 32 4.86 10.72 -16.58
N ARG A 33 4.47 9.54 -17.09
CA ARG A 33 3.80 9.40 -18.40
C ARG A 33 2.33 9.78 -18.37
N ILE A 34 1.64 9.52 -17.26
CA ILE A 34 0.23 9.84 -17.09
C ILE A 34 0.06 11.33 -16.83
N SER A 35 0.86 11.90 -15.93
CA SER A 35 0.76 13.30 -15.52
C SER A 35 1.10 14.29 -16.64
N SER A 36 1.90 13.89 -17.63
CA SER A 36 2.18 14.70 -18.82
C SER A 36 0.96 14.88 -19.74
N ALA A 37 -0.05 14.00 -19.65
CA ALA A 37 -1.28 14.14 -20.43
C ALA A 37 -2.23 15.18 -19.80
N PRO A 38 -2.86 16.06 -20.61
CA PRO A 38 -3.85 17.01 -20.12
C PRO A 38 -4.98 16.35 -19.33
N ARG A 39 -5.47 17.02 -18.28
CA ARG A 39 -6.50 16.47 -17.38
C ARG A 39 -7.75 15.99 -18.13
N PHE A 40 -8.21 16.74 -19.14
CA PHE A 40 -9.41 16.35 -19.91
C PHE A 40 -9.23 15.02 -20.64
N ALA A 41 -8.05 14.76 -21.21
CA ALA A 41 -7.76 13.51 -21.92
C ALA A 41 -7.72 12.32 -20.95
N ARG A 42 -7.16 12.53 -19.75
CA ARG A 42 -7.16 11.53 -18.68
C ARG A 42 -8.57 11.20 -18.19
N HIS A 43 -9.43 12.21 -18.04
CA HIS A 43 -10.83 12.02 -17.66
C HIS A 43 -11.62 11.29 -18.74
N LEU A 44 -11.40 11.63 -20.01
CA LEU A 44 -12.02 10.94 -21.13
C LEU A 44 -11.61 9.46 -21.15
N LEU A 45 -10.30 9.18 -21.02
CA LEU A 45 -9.79 7.80 -20.94
C LEU A 45 -10.35 7.05 -19.73
N ALA A 46 -10.43 7.68 -18.57
CA ALA A 46 -11.03 7.06 -17.40
C ALA A 46 -12.51 6.70 -17.65
N ARG A 47 -13.28 7.63 -18.22
CA ARG A 47 -14.69 7.42 -18.58
C ARG A 47 -14.89 6.29 -19.58
N THR A 48 -14.06 6.22 -20.62
CA THR A 48 -14.15 5.14 -21.62
C THR A 48 -13.76 3.79 -21.04
N LEU A 49 -12.76 3.74 -20.15
CA LEU A 49 -12.40 2.51 -19.45
C LEU A 49 -13.52 2.04 -18.52
N THR A 50 -14.22 2.96 -17.85
CA THR A 50 -15.32 2.63 -16.94
C THR A 50 -16.66 2.39 -17.62
N SER A 51 -16.86 2.85 -18.86
CA SER A 51 -18.13 2.69 -19.59
C SER A 51 -18.37 1.25 -20.05
N VAL A 52 -17.29 0.47 -20.24
CA VAL A 52 -17.36 -0.97 -20.48
C VAL A 52 -17.26 -1.69 -19.15
N SER A 53 -18.18 -2.62 -18.88
CA SER A 53 -18.16 -3.40 -17.63
C SER A 53 -16.88 -4.25 -17.51
N PRO A 54 -16.44 -4.59 -16.28
CA PRO A 54 -15.26 -5.45 -16.09
C PRO A 54 -15.35 -6.76 -16.89
N GLY A 55 -16.53 -7.40 -16.90
CA GLY A 55 -16.76 -8.62 -17.69
C GLY A 55 -16.73 -8.39 -19.21
N GLY A 56 -17.08 -7.19 -19.68
CA GLY A 56 -16.96 -6.80 -21.09
C GLY A 56 -15.50 -6.71 -21.53
N TRP A 57 -14.65 -6.09 -20.70
CA TRP A 57 -13.20 -6.07 -20.91
C TRP A 57 -12.58 -7.45 -20.88
N ASP A 58 -12.99 -8.30 -19.94
CA ASP A 58 -12.48 -9.68 -19.85
C ASP A 58 -12.86 -10.50 -21.09
N ARG A 59 -14.05 -10.27 -21.69
CA ARG A 59 -14.46 -10.91 -22.95
C ARG A 59 -13.63 -10.40 -24.13
N LEU A 60 -13.47 -9.09 -24.29
CA LEU A 60 -12.64 -8.48 -25.34
C LEU A 60 -11.18 -8.92 -25.25
N ALA A 61 -10.64 -8.96 -24.04
CA ALA A 61 -9.29 -9.46 -23.82
C ALA A 61 -9.18 -10.96 -24.13
N SER A 62 -10.21 -11.76 -23.84
CA SER A 62 -10.17 -13.21 -24.15
C SER A 62 -10.27 -13.52 -25.65
N THR A 63 -10.86 -12.62 -26.43
CA THR A 63 -10.95 -12.76 -27.89
C THR A 63 -9.66 -12.28 -28.59
N LEU A 64 -9.03 -11.22 -28.06
CA LEU A 64 -7.78 -10.66 -28.62
C LEU A 64 -6.51 -11.34 -28.10
N LEU A 65 -6.47 -11.62 -26.80
CA LEU A 65 -5.36 -12.29 -26.12
C LEU A 65 -5.74 -13.76 -25.96
N ARG A 66 -5.13 -14.61 -26.80
CA ARG A 66 -5.30 -16.08 -26.86
C ARG A 66 -5.11 -16.86 -25.55
N ASN A 67 -4.86 -16.18 -24.42
CA ASN A 67 -4.51 -16.75 -23.13
C ASN A 67 -5.57 -16.44 -22.06
N ARG A 68 -6.52 -17.38 -21.87
CA ARG A 68 -7.69 -17.22 -20.97
C ARG A 68 -7.33 -16.94 -19.51
N LYS A 69 -6.21 -17.45 -18.99
CA LYS A 69 -5.81 -17.28 -17.56
C LYS A 69 -5.44 -15.84 -17.21
N THR A 70 -4.89 -15.07 -18.15
CA THR A 70 -4.53 -13.66 -17.93
C THR A 70 -5.75 -12.74 -18.04
N SER A 71 -6.80 -13.20 -18.72
CA SER A 71 -7.99 -12.40 -19.05
C SER A 71 -8.95 -12.21 -17.89
N SER A 72 -9.04 -13.15 -16.94
CA SER A 72 -10.10 -13.20 -15.91
C SER A 72 -9.95 -12.20 -14.75
N SER A 73 -9.34 -11.04 -14.99
CA SER A 73 -9.23 -9.95 -14.00
C SER A 73 -8.85 -8.61 -14.63
N LEU A 74 -8.75 -8.54 -15.96
CA LEU A 74 -8.24 -7.35 -16.65
C LEU A 74 -9.22 -6.20 -16.51
N GLY A 75 -10.52 -6.44 -16.68
CA GLY A 75 -11.55 -5.42 -16.51
C GLY A 75 -11.53 -4.79 -15.12
N THR A 76 -11.38 -5.61 -14.08
CA THR A 76 -11.28 -5.11 -12.70
C THR A 76 -10.01 -4.28 -12.49
N LYS A 77 -8.88 -4.69 -13.09
CA LYS A 77 -7.62 -3.91 -13.05
C LYS A 77 -7.74 -2.60 -13.83
N LEU A 78 -8.40 -2.60 -14.99
CA LEU A 78 -8.64 -1.40 -15.80
C LEU A 78 -9.53 -0.41 -15.06
N HIS A 79 -10.61 -0.87 -14.44
CA HIS A 79 -11.49 -0.03 -13.63
C HIS A 79 -10.75 0.56 -12.42
N LYS A 80 -9.96 -0.23 -11.71
CA LYS A 80 -9.10 0.26 -10.62
C LYS A 80 -8.10 1.31 -11.14
N GLY A 81 -7.42 1.02 -12.25
CA GLY A 81 -6.49 1.95 -12.90
C GLY A 81 -7.14 3.25 -13.36
N ALA A 82 -8.37 3.19 -13.87
CA ALA A 82 -9.13 4.35 -14.34
C ALA A 82 -9.44 5.35 -13.22
N LYS A 83 -9.66 4.88 -11.98
CA LYS A 83 -9.78 5.75 -10.81
C LYS A 83 -8.49 6.53 -10.57
N HIS A 84 -7.34 5.88 -10.76
CA HIS A 84 -6.04 6.51 -10.55
C HIS A 84 -5.70 7.60 -11.59
N LEU A 85 -6.22 7.51 -12.81
CA LEU A 85 -5.99 8.49 -13.89
C LEU A 85 -6.57 9.88 -13.60
N GLN A 86 -7.61 9.95 -12.76
CA GLN A 86 -8.35 11.19 -12.49
C GLN A 86 -7.64 12.10 -11.49
N HIS A 87 -6.71 11.58 -10.69
CA HIS A 87 -6.00 12.36 -9.68
C HIS A 87 -5.16 13.49 -10.31
N ALA A 88 -5.22 14.65 -9.69
CA ALA A 88 -4.56 15.86 -10.16
C ALA A 88 -3.07 15.94 -9.78
N SER A 89 -2.68 15.27 -8.69
CA SER A 89 -1.33 15.29 -8.12
C SER A 89 -0.88 13.89 -7.69
N ILE A 90 0.43 13.73 -7.47
CA ILE A 90 0.98 12.49 -6.92
C ILE A 90 0.45 12.23 -5.50
N ASP A 91 0.16 13.28 -4.74
CA ASP A 91 -0.34 13.14 -3.37
C ASP A 91 -1.80 12.67 -3.35
N GLU A 92 -2.63 13.14 -4.29
CA GLU A 92 -3.97 12.59 -4.50
C GLU A 92 -3.93 11.15 -5.00
N LEU A 93 -3.02 10.84 -5.93
CA LEU A 93 -2.80 9.47 -6.36
C LEU A 93 -2.45 8.58 -5.16
N TYR A 94 -1.51 9.03 -4.32
CA TYR A 94 -1.08 8.31 -3.13
C TYR A 94 -2.23 8.10 -2.16
N LEU A 95 -3.02 9.14 -1.86
CA LEU A 95 -4.23 9.01 -1.03
C LEU A 95 -5.19 7.97 -1.60
N GLY A 96 -5.44 7.98 -2.91
CA GLY A 96 -6.27 6.97 -3.58
C GLY A 96 -5.68 5.56 -3.61
N LEU A 97 -4.37 5.40 -3.40
CA LEU A 97 -3.70 4.11 -3.30
C LEU A 97 -3.70 3.54 -1.88
N VAL A 98 -3.70 4.40 -0.86
CA VAL A 98 -3.65 3.98 0.55
C VAL A 98 -4.99 4.06 1.27
N SER A 99 -5.97 4.79 0.72
CA SER A 99 -7.32 4.86 1.27
C SER A 99 -8.31 4.04 0.45
N HIS A 100 -8.94 3.06 1.10
CA HIS A 100 -10.02 2.28 0.52
C HIS A 100 -11.36 3.03 0.48
N GLN A 101 -11.58 3.96 1.41
CA GLN A 101 -12.81 4.75 1.53
C GLN A 101 -12.50 6.23 1.29
N GLN A 102 -13.23 6.84 0.37
CA GLN A 102 -13.06 8.23 -0.05
C GLN A 102 -14.03 9.19 0.64
N ALA A 103 -15.10 8.68 1.27
CA ALA A 103 -16.08 9.47 2.02
C ALA A 103 -16.40 8.80 3.38
N PRO A 104 -15.44 8.77 4.32
CA PRO A 104 -15.64 8.08 5.61
C PRO A 104 -16.73 8.73 6.47
N ASN A 105 -17.00 10.02 6.27
CA ASN A 105 -18.10 10.75 6.91
C ASN A 105 -19.49 10.23 6.53
N GLU A 106 -19.64 9.50 5.41
CA GLU A 106 -20.92 8.87 5.04
C GLU A 106 -21.22 7.61 5.86
N TRP A 107 -20.23 7.04 6.55
CA TRP A 107 -20.41 5.79 7.30
C TRP A 107 -20.87 6.02 8.73
N VAL A 108 -20.55 7.18 9.30
CA VAL A 108 -20.89 7.53 10.68
C VAL A 108 -21.96 8.62 10.64
N ILE A 109 -23.11 8.37 11.26
CA ILE A 109 -24.23 9.31 11.29
C ILE A 109 -23.78 10.60 12.00
N GLY A 110 -23.85 11.72 11.28
CA GLY A 110 -23.35 13.01 11.79
C GLY A 110 -21.84 13.09 11.95
N GLY A 111 -21.09 12.14 11.39
CA GLY A 111 -19.64 12.07 11.46
C GLY A 111 -18.96 13.13 10.60
N THR A 112 -17.84 13.65 11.11
CA THR A 112 -16.94 14.53 10.37
C THR A 112 -15.54 13.94 10.37
N GLU A 113 -14.90 13.86 9.21
CA GLU A 113 -13.53 13.36 9.11
C GLU A 113 -12.56 14.39 9.72
N PRO A 114 -11.78 14.04 10.76
CA PRO A 114 -10.78 14.95 11.30
C PRO A 114 -9.61 15.09 10.32
N PRO A 115 -8.89 16.23 10.32
CA PRO A 115 -7.74 16.41 9.45
C PRO A 115 -6.62 15.44 9.83
N THR A 116 -6.18 14.63 8.86
CA THR A 116 -5.12 13.63 9.05
C THR A 116 -3.79 14.11 8.47
N ARG A 117 -2.69 13.39 8.74
CA ARG A 117 -1.41 13.61 8.04
C ARG A 117 -1.50 13.42 6.51
N LEU A 118 -2.58 12.81 6.01
CA LEU A 118 -2.83 12.63 4.58
C LEU A 118 -3.71 13.71 3.96
N THR A 119 -4.62 14.33 4.71
CA THR A 119 -5.66 15.23 4.16
C THR A 119 -5.61 16.67 4.68
N GLY A 120 -5.13 16.94 5.90
CA GLY A 120 -5.19 18.29 6.49
C GLY A 120 -4.06 18.70 7.45
N ARG A 121 -3.19 17.78 7.87
CA ARG A 121 -2.03 18.01 8.76
C ARG A 121 -0.76 17.42 8.17
N ARG A 122 -0.55 17.64 6.88
CA ARG A 122 0.61 17.11 6.15
C ARG A 122 1.91 17.69 6.72
N PRO A 123 2.99 16.89 6.82
CA PRO A 123 4.32 17.41 7.11
C PRO A 123 4.77 18.37 5.99
N ASP A 124 5.74 19.22 6.28
CA ASP A 124 6.41 19.99 5.23
C ASP A 124 7.18 19.04 4.31
N MET A 125 6.95 19.21 3.01
CA MET A 125 7.40 18.33 1.94
C MET A 125 7.77 19.12 0.69
N ALA A 126 7.92 20.44 0.79
CA ALA A 126 8.12 21.32 -0.38
C ALA A 126 9.37 20.94 -1.19
N GLU A 127 10.42 20.49 -0.50
CA GLU A 127 11.71 20.12 -1.12
C GLU A 127 11.77 18.67 -1.61
N LEU A 128 10.74 17.84 -1.33
CA LEU A 128 10.76 16.41 -1.65
C LEU A 128 10.16 16.12 -3.03
N GLY A 129 10.79 15.20 -3.76
CA GLY A 129 10.24 14.63 -4.98
C GLY A 129 8.96 13.82 -4.70
N GLY A 130 8.14 13.62 -5.73
CA GLY A 130 6.81 12.99 -5.56
C GLY A 130 6.82 11.62 -4.88
N ILE A 131 7.83 10.79 -5.15
CA ILE A 131 7.97 9.48 -4.52
C ILE A 131 8.49 9.60 -3.08
N GLU A 132 9.42 10.53 -2.82
CA GLU A 132 9.92 10.78 -1.47
C GLU A 132 8.82 11.29 -0.55
N ARG A 133 7.86 12.08 -1.08
CA ARG A 133 6.63 12.44 -0.35
C ARG A 133 5.81 11.23 0.04
N MET A 134 5.61 10.27 -0.88
CA MET A 134 4.92 9.01 -0.56
C MET A 134 5.67 8.23 0.53
N MET A 135 7.01 8.15 0.43
CA MET A 135 7.86 7.48 1.41
C MET A 135 7.80 8.14 2.79
N LEU A 136 7.80 9.48 2.85
CA LEU A 136 7.68 10.21 4.10
C LEU A 136 6.30 9.95 4.73
N LEU A 137 5.23 10.07 3.95
CA LEU A 137 3.88 9.83 4.44
C LEU A 137 3.74 8.39 4.97
N ASP A 138 4.25 7.39 4.27
CA ASP A 138 4.28 6.01 4.76
C ASP A 138 5.08 5.89 6.07
N ALA A 139 6.25 6.54 6.17
CA ALA A 139 7.08 6.52 7.39
C ALA A 139 6.41 7.17 8.61
N VAL A 140 5.54 8.16 8.41
CA VAL A 140 4.85 8.88 9.51
C VAL A 140 3.39 8.50 9.69
N THR A 141 2.85 7.57 8.89
CA THR A 141 1.46 7.09 9.03
C THR A 141 1.44 5.58 9.03
N TYR A 142 1.60 4.96 7.86
CA TYR A 142 1.48 3.52 7.67
C TYR A 142 2.42 2.70 8.57
N LEU A 143 3.67 3.13 8.68
CA LEU A 143 4.68 2.46 9.50
C LEU A 143 4.30 2.47 10.99
N PRO A 144 4.10 3.63 11.66
CA PRO A 144 3.74 3.65 13.08
C PRO A 144 2.31 3.16 13.37
N ASP A 145 1.34 3.45 12.50
CA ASP A 145 -0.09 3.24 12.81
C ASP A 145 -0.59 1.83 12.42
N ASP A 146 0.12 1.11 11.55
CA ASP A 146 -0.22 -0.28 11.18
C ASP A 146 0.96 -1.24 11.47
N ILE A 147 2.09 -1.06 10.79
CA ILE A 147 3.16 -2.06 10.77
C ILE A 147 3.78 -2.27 12.16
N LEU A 148 4.28 -1.21 12.78
CA LEU A 148 4.94 -1.26 14.08
C LEU A 148 3.95 -1.63 15.18
N ALA A 149 2.75 -1.02 15.16
CA ALA A 149 1.69 -1.32 16.13
C ALA A 149 1.29 -2.80 16.12
N LYS A 150 1.12 -3.39 14.94
CA LYS A 150 0.77 -4.81 14.77
C LYS A 150 1.88 -5.72 15.31
N VAL A 151 3.14 -5.45 14.92
CA VAL A 151 4.28 -6.31 15.31
C VAL A 151 4.50 -6.24 16.82
N ASP A 152 4.48 -5.04 17.40
CA ASP A 152 4.64 -4.84 18.83
C ASP A 152 3.55 -5.56 19.63
N ARG A 153 2.26 -5.33 19.30
CA ARG A 153 1.13 -5.97 20.00
C ARG A 153 1.18 -7.49 19.91
N ALA A 154 1.50 -8.04 18.74
CA ALA A 154 1.58 -9.49 18.56
C ALA A 154 2.75 -10.11 19.34
N ALA A 155 3.92 -9.47 19.33
CA ALA A 155 5.11 -9.99 19.99
C ALA A 155 5.05 -9.81 21.51
N MET A 156 4.63 -8.63 21.99
CA MET A 156 4.46 -8.35 23.42
C MET A 156 3.33 -9.15 24.05
N GLY A 157 2.31 -9.55 23.28
CA GLY A 157 1.29 -10.51 23.71
C GLY A 157 1.86 -11.86 24.18
N VAL A 158 3.10 -12.17 23.80
CA VAL A 158 3.87 -13.33 24.29
C VAL A 158 5.20 -12.92 24.94
N SER A 159 5.32 -11.68 25.41
CA SER A 159 6.54 -11.15 26.06
C SER A 159 7.82 -11.35 25.23
N LEU A 160 7.74 -11.18 23.91
CA LEU A 160 8.88 -11.16 23.00
C LEU A 160 9.17 -9.72 22.59
N GLU A 161 10.35 -9.22 22.94
CA GLU A 161 10.77 -7.87 22.54
C GLU A 161 11.14 -7.87 21.05
N THR A 162 10.63 -6.91 20.29
CA THR A 162 11.04 -6.69 18.90
C THR A 162 11.83 -5.41 18.78
N ARG A 163 13.01 -5.49 18.16
CA ARG A 163 13.84 -4.32 17.83
C ARG A 163 13.83 -4.12 16.34
N VAL A 164 13.78 -2.87 15.89
CA VAL A 164 13.71 -2.50 14.47
C VAL A 164 14.99 -1.73 14.10
N PRO A 165 16.09 -2.41 13.70
CA PRO A 165 17.38 -1.75 13.47
C PRO A 165 17.35 -0.66 12.39
N PHE A 166 16.43 -0.76 11.43
CA PHE A 166 16.24 0.27 10.42
C PHE A 166 15.79 1.62 10.99
N LEU A 167 15.19 1.63 12.18
CA LEU A 167 14.79 2.86 12.88
C LEU A 167 15.88 3.44 13.79
N ASP A 168 17.09 2.87 13.82
CA ASP A 168 18.24 3.56 14.39
C ASP A 168 18.44 4.88 13.63
N HIS A 169 18.53 6.00 14.37
CA HIS A 169 18.62 7.33 13.79
C HIS A 169 19.73 7.46 12.74
N ARG A 170 20.87 6.76 12.91
CA ARG A 170 21.97 6.80 11.93
C ARG A 170 21.60 6.11 10.62
N VAL A 171 20.86 5.00 10.70
CA VAL A 171 20.37 4.29 9.51
C VAL A 171 19.29 5.11 8.82
N PHE A 172 18.40 5.71 9.60
CA PHE A 172 17.35 6.58 9.10
C PHE A 172 17.93 7.81 8.37
N GLU A 173 18.81 8.56 9.04
CA GLU A 173 19.50 9.73 8.48
C GLU A 173 20.31 9.38 7.23
N PHE A 174 21.07 8.27 7.28
CA PHE A 174 21.79 7.78 6.11
C PHE A 174 20.83 7.48 4.95
N ALA A 175 19.76 6.73 5.19
CA ALA A 175 18.79 6.40 4.16
C ALA A 175 18.18 7.67 3.54
N TRP A 176 17.83 8.66 4.34
CA TRP A 176 17.26 9.93 3.85
C TRP A 176 18.27 10.84 3.15
N SER A 177 19.58 10.71 3.42
CA SER A 177 20.62 11.42 2.68
C SER A 177 20.87 10.89 1.26
N LEU A 178 20.42 9.67 0.95
CA LEU A 178 20.65 9.05 -0.35
C LEU A 178 19.72 9.63 -1.42
N PRO A 179 20.23 9.96 -2.63
CA PRO A 179 19.39 10.29 -3.77
C PRO A 179 18.40 9.16 -4.08
N LEU A 180 17.20 9.50 -4.54
CA LEU A 180 16.14 8.53 -4.80
C LEU A 180 16.57 7.39 -5.73
N ASP A 181 17.38 7.68 -6.76
CA ASP A 181 17.89 6.69 -7.73
C ASP A 181 18.79 5.62 -7.10
N TYR A 182 19.33 5.86 -5.90
CA TYR A 182 20.04 4.83 -5.14
C TYR A 182 19.09 3.85 -4.48
N LYS A 183 17.86 4.26 -4.16
CA LYS A 183 16.83 3.44 -3.50
C LYS A 183 15.98 2.68 -4.52
N LEU A 184 15.60 3.37 -5.58
CA LEU A 184 14.83 2.89 -6.72
C LEU A 184 15.69 2.96 -7.97
N ARG A 185 16.09 1.82 -8.51
CA ARG A 185 16.96 1.77 -9.68
C ARG A 185 16.35 0.88 -10.76
N ASN A 186 16.06 1.45 -11.92
CA ASN A 186 15.44 0.76 -13.05
C ASN A 186 14.15 0.01 -12.65
N GLY A 187 13.33 0.65 -11.80
CA GLY A 187 12.11 0.04 -11.27
C GLY A 187 12.34 -1.11 -10.29
N VAL A 188 13.54 -1.25 -9.73
CA VAL A 188 13.87 -2.16 -8.64
C VAL A 188 14.08 -1.36 -7.36
N GLY A 189 13.24 -1.61 -6.36
CA GLY A 189 13.36 -0.99 -5.04
C GLY A 189 14.28 -1.73 -4.07
N LYS A 190 14.49 -1.15 -2.89
CA LYS A 190 15.43 -1.63 -1.86
C LYS A 190 16.83 -1.88 -2.42
N TRP A 191 17.24 -1.10 -3.43
CA TRP A 191 18.47 -1.39 -4.18
C TRP A 191 19.72 -1.51 -3.28
N PRO A 192 19.98 -0.61 -2.31
CA PRO A 192 21.17 -0.72 -1.46
C PRO A 192 21.14 -1.99 -0.59
N LEU A 193 19.96 -2.33 -0.06
CA LEU A 193 19.77 -3.53 0.75
C LEU A 193 20.03 -4.81 -0.07
N ARG A 194 19.57 -4.84 -1.32
CA ARG A 194 19.87 -5.96 -2.24
C ARG A 194 21.36 -6.09 -2.48
N GLN A 195 22.06 -4.98 -2.74
CA GLN A 195 23.52 -5.01 -2.95
C GLN A 195 24.29 -5.54 -1.75
N VAL A 196 23.85 -5.22 -0.52
CA VAL A 196 24.42 -5.80 0.70
C VAL A 196 24.11 -7.29 0.78
N LEU A 197 22.86 -7.69 0.60
CA LEU A 197 22.43 -9.09 0.72
C LEU A 197 23.09 -10.02 -0.30
N TYR A 198 23.35 -9.57 -1.53
CA TYR A 198 24.06 -10.37 -2.54
C TYR A 198 25.49 -10.76 -2.13
N ARG A 199 26.08 -10.11 -1.12
CA ARG A 199 27.39 -10.48 -0.57
C ARG A 199 27.32 -11.66 0.40
N HIS A 200 26.12 -11.96 0.91
CA HIS A 200 25.91 -12.91 2.00
C HIS A 200 24.98 -14.07 1.63
N VAL A 201 24.09 -13.87 0.64
CA VAL A 201 23.04 -14.81 0.28
C VAL A 201 23.00 -14.97 -1.25
N PRO A 202 22.83 -16.21 -1.78
CA PRO A 202 22.65 -16.44 -3.20
C PRO A 202 21.56 -15.57 -3.82
N ARG A 203 21.82 -15.07 -5.03
CA ARG A 203 20.96 -14.09 -5.71
C ARG A 203 19.56 -14.62 -5.93
N GLU A 204 19.43 -15.92 -6.18
CA GLU A 204 18.18 -16.62 -6.47
C GLU A 204 17.19 -16.52 -5.29
N ILE A 205 17.70 -16.45 -4.05
CA ILE A 205 16.88 -16.29 -2.85
C ILE A 205 16.37 -14.85 -2.71
N ILE A 206 17.21 -13.87 -3.04
CA ILE A 206 16.90 -12.44 -2.93
C ILE A 206 16.02 -11.96 -4.10
N ASP A 207 16.22 -12.52 -5.28
CA ASP A 207 15.55 -12.11 -6.53
C ASP A 207 14.17 -12.75 -6.72
N ARG A 208 13.75 -13.63 -5.80
CA ARG A 208 12.43 -14.25 -5.81
C ARG A 208 11.30 -13.20 -5.77
N PRO A 209 10.12 -13.50 -6.34
CA PRO A 209 8.96 -12.63 -6.21
C PRO A 209 8.62 -12.31 -4.74
N LYS A 210 8.18 -11.07 -4.45
CA LYS A 210 7.79 -10.65 -3.10
C LYS A 210 6.61 -11.51 -2.63
N MET A 211 6.84 -12.28 -1.56
CA MET A 211 5.81 -13.07 -0.89
C MET A 211 5.36 -12.31 0.36
N GLY A 212 4.07 -11.98 0.42
CA GLY A 212 3.47 -11.39 1.61
C GLY A 212 3.14 -12.44 2.67
N PHE A 213 3.05 -11.99 3.92
CA PHE A 213 2.54 -12.80 5.03
C PHE A 213 1.04 -12.53 5.18
N ALA A 214 0.24 -13.09 4.28
CA ALA A 214 -1.22 -12.94 4.35
C ALA A 214 -1.80 -13.93 5.36
N VAL A 215 -2.56 -13.41 6.32
CA VAL A 215 -3.42 -14.22 7.19
C VAL A 215 -4.73 -14.55 6.43
N PRO A 216 -5.30 -15.76 6.60
CA PRO A 216 -6.48 -16.20 5.86
C PRO A 216 -7.78 -15.58 6.41
N ILE A 217 -7.84 -14.25 6.50
CA ILE A 217 -8.98 -13.49 7.06
C ILE A 217 -10.29 -13.88 6.37
N ALA A 218 -10.28 -14.04 5.05
CA ALA A 218 -11.48 -14.38 4.29
C ALA A 218 -12.03 -15.78 4.62
N GLU A 219 -11.16 -16.73 4.98
CA GLU A 219 -11.59 -18.06 5.43
C GLU A 219 -12.10 -18.00 6.86
N TRP A 220 -11.41 -17.26 7.74
CA TRP A 220 -11.82 -17.08 9.12
C TRP A 220 -13.19 -16.40 9.24
N LEU A 221 -13.40 -15.28 8.54
CA LEU A 221 -14.67 -14.54 8.55
C LEU A 221 -15.83 -15.32 7.91
N ARG A 222 -15.57 -16.29 7.03
CA ARG A 222 -16.63 -17.14 6.44
C ARG A 222 -16.85 -18.45 7.19
N GLY A 223 -15.93 -18.83 8.06
CA GLY A 223 -15.99 -20.04 8.87
C GLY A 223 -16.02 -19.71 10.36
N PRO A 224 -14.92 -19.96 11.10
CA PRO A 224 -14.93 -19.94 12.56
C PRO A 224 -15.27 -18.58 13.20
N LEU A 225 -15.07 -17.46 12.51
CA LEU A 225 -15.39 -16.11 12.99
C LEU A 225 -16.66 -15.54 12.37
N ARG A 226 -17.42 -16.32 11.61
CA ARG A 226 -18.59 -15.84 10.87
C ARG A 226 -19.65 -15.27 11.81
N ASP A 227 -20.06 -16.03 12.82
CA ASP A 227 -21.12 -15.59 13.74
C ASP A 227 -20.70 -14.32 14.50
N TRP A 228 -19.43 -14.24 14.91
CA TRP A 228 -18.88 -13.03 15.54
C TRP A 228 -18.96 -11.81 14.60
N ALA A 229 -18.56 -11.98 13.34
CA ALA A 229 -18.58 -10.92 12.34
C ALA A 229 -20.02 -10.50 11.96
N GLU A 230 -20.92 -11.46 11.71
CA GLU A 230 -22.32 -11.19 11.38
C GLU A 230 -23.05 -10.46 12.52
N ASN A 231 -22.76 -10.82 13.78
CA ASN A 231 -23.30 -10.12 14.94
C ASN A 231 -22.83 -8.65 15.02
N LEU A 232 -21.58 -8.37 14.64
CA LEU A 232 -21.05 -7.00 14.55
C LEU A 232 -21.68 -6.20 13.40
N LEU A 233 -22.08 -6.87 12.33
CA LEU A 233 -22.63 -6.27 11.11
C LEU A 233 -24.17 -6.31 11.07
N SER A 234 -24.83 -6.73 12.15
CA SER A 234 -26.29 -6.76 12.20
C SER A 234 -26.87 -5.35 12.07
N GLU A 235 -27.94 -5.20 11.26
CA GLU A 235 -28.52 -3.88 10.95
C GLU A 235 -28.88 -3.10 12.21
N ARG A 236 -29.52 -3.77 13.18
CA ARG A 236 -29.87 -3.16 14.45
C ARG A 236 -28.64 -2.58 15.15
N ARG A 237 -27.56 -3.36 15.26
CA ARG A 237 -26.34 -2.92 15.93
C ARG A 237 -25.67 -1.76 15.20
N LEU A 238 -25.60 -1.81 13.87
CA LEU A 238 -25.04 -0.72 13.08
C LEU A 238 -25.80 0.59 13.35
N ARG A 239 -27.14 0.55 13.33
CA ARG A 239 -27.97 1.72 13.66
C ARG A 239 -27.76 2.20 15.10
N ASP A 240 -27.78 1.28 16.06
CA ASP A 240 -27.61 1.58 17.49
C ASP A 240 -26.21 2.18 17.79
N ASP A 241 -25.17 1.70 17.08
CA ASP A 241 -23.78 2.17 17.20
C ASP A 241 -23.50 3.43 16.33
N GLY A 242 -24.49 3.94 15.59
CA GLY A 242 -24.39 5.19 14.82
C GLY A 242 -23.76 5.07 13.43
N TYR A 243 -23.82 3.90 12.80
CA TYR A 243 -23.37 3.63 11.44
C TYR A 243 -24.53 3.44 10.47
N PHE A 244 -24.41 4.03 9.26
CA PHE A 244 -25.38 4.00 8.14
C PHE A 244 -26.81 4.50 8.45
#